data_AF-A0A1W9HPC4-F1
#
_entry.id   AF-A0A1W9HPC4-F1
#
_cell.length_a   1.000
_cell.length_b   1.000
_cell.length_c   1.000
_cell.angle_alpha   90.00
_cell.angle_beta   90.00
_cell.angle_gamma   90.00
#
_symmetry.space_group_name_H-M   'P 1'
#
loop_
_entity.id
_entity.type
_entity.pdbx_description
1 polymer ?
#
loop_
_entity_poly.entity_id
_entity_poly.type
_entity_poly.pdbx_seq_one_letter_code
_entity_poly.pdbx_strand_id
1 'polypeptide(L)'
;MQDSKLLYIEPKQLEQLEYLLNQSAQGVNLLFDNRSVAKIMSTPTEKLDFFTFDNITKVQSLFSKFVQKNTLMEKKLFIESLDANHFDLLVRAYFQILENAILTNKPLKH
;
A
#
# COMPACT_ATOMS: atom_id res chain seq x y z
N MET A 1 -16.30 -13.02 18.32
CA MET A 1 -16.67 -12.13 17.20
C MET A 1 -15.66 -11.01 17.21
N GLN A 2 -14.66 -11.06 16.32
CA GLN A 2 -13.61 -10.05 16.28
C GLN A 2 -14.11 -8.94 15.37
N ASP A 3 -14.36 -7.77 15.96
CA ASP A 3 -14.75 -6.57 15.22
C ASP A 3 -13.71 -6.30 14.13
N SER A 4 -14.11 -6.51 12.87
CA SER A 4 -13.44 -5.96 11.71
C SER A 4 -13.46 -4.45 11.88
N LYS A 5 -12.44 -3.89 12.54
CA LYS A 5 -12.33 -2.46 12.81
C LYS A 5 -12.35 -1.76 11.45
N LEU A 6 -13.50 -1.19 11.09
CA LEU A 6 -13.66 -0.37 9.90
C LEU A 6 -12.56 0.68 9.95
N LEU A 7 -11.73 0.68 8.90
CA LEU A 7 -10.59 1.58 8.79
C LEU A 7 -11.16 2.98 8.60
N TYR A 8 -11.29 3.74 9.70
CA TYR A 8 -11.72 5.12 9.63
C TYR A 8 -10.56 5.94 9.07
N ILE A 9 -10.69 6.32 7.80
CA ILE A 9 -9.76 7.21 7.11
C ILE A 9 -10.41 8.58 7.07
N GLU A 10 -9.72 9.60 7.58
CA GLU A 10 -10.20 10.98 7.45
C GLU A 10 -10.15 11.41 5.98
N PRO A 11 -11.07 12.26 5.49
CA PRO A 11 -11.10 12.71 4.10
C PRO A 11 -9.74 13.22 3.59
N LYS A 12 -9.02 13.99 4.42
CA LYS A 12 -7.69 14.51 4.10
C LYS A 12 -6.63 13.41 3.92
N GLN A 13 -6.71 12.34 4.71
CA GLN A 13 -5.81 11.19 4.60
C GLN A 13 -6.09 10.40 3.33
N LEU A 14 -7.37 10.29 2.94
CA LEU A 14 -7.79 9.69 1.68
C LEU A 14 -7.28 10.50 0.48
N GLU A 15 -7.50 11.82 0.45
CA GLU A 15 -6.99 12.71 -0.61
C GLU A 15 -5.47 12.59 -0.78
N GLN A 16 -4.73 12.53 0.34
CA GLN A 16 -3.29 12.36 0.29
C GLN A 16 -2.89 10.99 -0.29
N LEU A 17 -3.59 9.93 0.09
CA LEU A 17 -3.35 8.60 -0.45
C LEU A 17 -3.64 8.54 -1.95
N GLU A 18 -4.77 9.11 -2.39
CA GLU A 18 -5.14 9.21 -3.80
C GLU A 18 -4.10 10.00 -4.61
N TYR A 19 -3.62 11.12 -4.07
CA TYR A 19 -2.52 11.88 -4.68
C TYR A 19 -1.28 11.01 -4.88
N LEU A 20 -0.85 10.28 -3.85
CA LEU A 20 0.33 9.42 -3.92
C LEU A 20 0.17 8.27 -4.92
N LEU A 21 -1.01 7.63 -4.95
CA LEU A 21 -1.34 6.59 -5.92
C LEU A 21 -1.33 7.15 -7.35
N ASN A 22 -1.92 8.32 -7.58
CA ASN A 22 -1.93 8.97 -8.90
C ASN A 22 -0.53 9.33 -9.39
N GLN A 23 0.34 9.84 -8.50
CA GLN A 23 1.75 10.06 -8.83
C GLN A 23 2.47 8.74 -9.17
N SER A 24 2.23 7.70 -8.39
CA SER A 24 2.83 6.38 -8.60
C SER A 24 2.39 5.74 -9.92
N ALA A 25 1.12 5.92 -10.32
CA ALA A 25 0.59 5.48 -11.61
C ALA A 25 1.31 6.15 -12.81
N GLN A 26 1.83 7.35 -12.61
CA GLN A 26 2.62 8.08 -13.61
C GLN A 26 4.13 7.79 -13.51
N GLY A 27 4.54 6.84 -12.66
CA GLY A 27 5.93 6.47 -12.44
C GLY A 27 6.68 7.35 -11.43
N VAL A 28 6.00 8.29 -10.77
CA VAL A 28 6.59 9.16 -9.75
C VAL A 28 6.44 8.51 -8.37
N ASN A 29 7.44 7.72 -7.97
CA ASN A 29 7.45 7.02 -6.69
C ASN A 29 8.10 7.89 -5.60
N LEU A 30 7.27 8.57 -4.80
CA LEU A 30 7.73 9.44 -3.71
C LEU A 30 8.09 8.69 -2.42
N LEU A 31 7.52 7.50 -2.22
CA LEU A 31 7.58 6.74 -0.97
C LEU A 31 8.56 5.57 -0.99
N PHE A 32 8.77 4.98 -2.16
CA PHE A 32 9.52 3.74 -2.31
C PHE A 32 10.59 3.91 -3.38
N ASP A 33 11.79 3.36 -3.14
CA ASP A 33 12.82 3.34 -4.16
C ASP A 33 12.54 2.23 -5.18
N ASN A 34 12.85 2.51 -6.45
CA ASN A 34 12.54 1.60 -7.55
C ASN A 34 13.25 0.24 -7.45
N ARG A 35 14.42 0.16 -6.79
CA ARG A 35 15.18 -1.10 -6.69
C ARG A 35 14.50 -2.05 -5.71
N SER A 36 14.07 -1.54 -4.56
CA SER A 36 13.32 -2.31 -3.57
C SER A 36 11.98 -2.77 -4.12
N VAL A 37 11.23 -1.88 -4.79
CA VAL A 37 9.96 -2.24 -5.44
C VAL A 37 10.17 -3.35 -6.48
N ALA A 38 11.14 -3.20 -7.38
CA ALA A 38 11.40 -4.22 -8.40
C ALA A 38 11.75 -5.59 -7.79
N LYS A 39 12.60 -5.61 -6.74
CA LYS A 39 12.95 -6.84 -6.03
C LYS A 39 11.71 -7.50 -5.41
N ILE A 40 10.88 -6.73 -4.71
CA ILE A 40 9.66 -7.20 -4.06
C ILE A 40 8.68 -7.75 -5.09
N MET A 41 8.38 -6.97 -6.13
CA MET A 41 7.40 -7.33 -7.16
C MET A 41 7.87 -8.49 -8.05
N SER A 42 9.19 -8.71 -8.19
CA SER A 42 9.74 -9.88 -8.90
C SER A 42 9.56 -11.21 -8.17
N THR A 43 9.23 -11.17 -6.87
CA THR A 43 8.97 -12.38 -6.07
C THR A 43 7.48 -12.71 -6.12
N PRO A 44 7.08 -13.90 -6.65
CA PRO A 44 5.68 -14.31 -6.70
C PRO A 44 5.03 -14.29 -5.32
N THR A 45 3.84 -13.67 -5.23
CA THR A 45 3.03 -13.54 -4.02
C THR A 45 2.62 -14.90 -3.43
N GLU A 46 2.51 -15.93 -4.26
CA GLU A 46 2.24 -17.32 -3.86
C GLU A 46 3.29 -17.90 -2.90
N LYS A 47 4.53 -17.39 -2.95
CA LYS A 47 5.61 -17.83 -2.04
C LYS A 47 5.51 -17.23 -0.63
N LEU A 48 4.59 -16.29 -0.41
CA LEU A 48 4.56 -15.44 0.79
C LEU A 48 3.30 -15.62 1.65
N ASP A 49 2.41 -16.57 1.31
CA ASP A 49 1.15 -16.79 2.02
C ASP A 49 0.34 -15.49 2.23
N PHE A 50 0.46 -14.55 1.29
CA PHE A 50 0.00 -13.16 1.42
C PHE A 50 -1.51 -13.07 1.69
N PHE A 51 -2.28 -14.02 1.15
CA PHE A 51 -3.74 -14.07 1.27
C PHE A 51 -4.25 -14.94 2.43
N THR A 52 -3.37 -15.38 3.34
CA THR A 52 -3.82 -16.01 4.58
C THR A 52 -4.52 -14.99 5.48
N PHE A 53 -5.50 -15.44 6.27
CA PHE A 53 -6.28 -14.57 7.16
C PHE A 53 -5.41 -13.75 8.12
N ASP A 54 -4.37 -14.37 8.67
CA ASP A 54 -3.41 -13.71 9.57
C ASP A 54 -2.63 -12.60 8.86
N ASN A 55 -2.22 -12.83 7.61
CA ASN A 55 -1.49 -11.83 6.83
C ASN A 55 -2.41 -10.70 6.36
N ILE A 56 -3.67 -10.98 6.03
CA ILE A 56 -4.66 -9.93 5.73
C ILE A 56 -4.84 -9.00 6.93
N THR A 57 -4.97 -9.55 8.14
CA THR A 57 -5.11 -8.75 9.37
C THR A 57 -3.88 -7.88 9.63
N LYS A 58 -2.68 -8.44 9.43
CA LYS A 58 -1.42 -7.69 9.53
C LYS A 58 -1.34 -6.56 8.50
N VAL A 59 -1.67 -6.85 7.25
CA VAL A 59 -1.69 -5.87 6.16
C VAL A 59 -2.67 -4.74 6.47
N GLN A 60 -3.89 -5.06 6.92
CA GLN A 60 -4.88 -4.05 7.31
C GLN A 60 -4.37 -3.14 8.44
N SER A 61 -3.81 -3.73 9.50
CA SER A 61 -3.24 -2.97 10.63
C SER A 61 -2.07 -2.08 10.19
N LEU A 62 -1.18 -2.63 9.36
CA LEU A 62 -0.02 -1.92 8.85
C LEU A 62 -0.42 -0.76 7.92
N PHE A 63 -1.34 -1.01 7.00
CA PHE A 63 -1.84 -0.02 6.06
C PHE A 63 -2.62 1.08 6.79
N SER A 64 -3.39 0.73 7.84
CA SER A 64 -4.05 1.71 8.71
C SER A 64 -3.04 2.69 9.33
N LYS A 65 -1.96 2.16 9.92
CA LYS A 65 -0.90 2.98 10.55
C LYS A 65 -0.18 3.86 9.53
N PHE A 66 0.00 3.36 8.31
CA PHE A 66 0.59 4.11 7.20
C PHE A 66 -0.32 5.27 6.75
N VAL A 67 -1.61 5.01 6.55
CA VAL A 67 -2.58 6.03 6.12
C VAL A 67 -2.74 7.13 7.17
N GLN A 68 -2.70 6.78 8.45
CA GLN A 68 -2.78 7.71 9.58
C GLN A 68 -1.60 8.70 9.69
N LYS A 69 -0.51 8.49 8.94
CA LYS A 69 0.58 9.48 8.85
C LYS A 69 0.12 10.64 7.98
N ASN A 70 0.19 11.86 8.51
CA ASN A 70 -0.42 13.04 7.91
C ASN A 70 0.50 13.73 6.90
N THR A 71 1.81 13.50 6.99
CA THR A 71 2.80 14.10 6.07
C THR A 71 3.56 13.04 5.30
N LEU A 72 4.09 13.43 4.14
CA LEU A 72 4.98 12.58 3.34
C LEU A 72 6.20 12.13 4.16
N MET A 73 6.75 13.03 4.99
CA MET A 73 7.89 12.73 5.85
C MET A 73 7.55 11.67 6.90
N GLU A 74 6.40 11.80 7.58
CA GLU A 74 5.95 10.79 8.55
C GLU A 74 5.70 9.43 7.90
N LYS A 75 5.18 9.41 6.67
CA LYS A 75 5.01 8.18 5.88
C LYS A 75 6.36 7.53 5.59
N LYS A 76 7.36 8.32 5.17
CA LYS A 76 8.73 7.82 4.93
C LYS A 76 9.37 7.27 6.19
N LEU A 77 9.35 8.03 7.29
CA LEU A 77 9.89 7.58 8.57
C LEU A 77 9.21 6.30 9.06
N PHE A 78 7.89 6.19 8.87
CA PHE A 78 7.17 4.98 9.20
C PHE A 78 7.67 3.80 8.36
N ILE A 79 7.78 3.97 7.03
CA ILE A 79 8.26 2.95 6.11
C ILE A 79 9.69 2.50 6.49
N GLU A 80 10.58 3.44 6.77
CA GLU A 80 11.97 3.19 7.17
C GLU A 80 12.07 2.47 8.53
N SER A 81 11.08 2.62 9.40
CA SER A 81 11.02 1.94 10.70
C SER A 81 10.55 0.48 10.63
N LEU A 82 10.02 0.03 9.47
CA LEU A 82 9.50 -1.33 9.31
C LEU A 82 10.66 -2.33 9.16
N ASP A 83 10.50 -3.52 9.75
CA ASP A 83 11.33 -4.65 9.37
C ASP A 83 11.01 -5.12 7.95
N ALA A 84 11.91 -5.93 7.39
CA ALA A 84 11.85 -6.37 5.99
C ALA A 84 10.52 -7.04 5.62
N ASN A 85 9.91 -7.80 6.54
CA ASN A 85 8.65 -8.49 6.27
C ASN A 85 7.49 -7.51 6.21
N HIS A 86 7.39 -6.59 7.18
CA HIS A 86 6.35 -5.57 7.15
C HIS A 86 6.52 -4.61 5.97
N PHE A 87 7.75 -4.24 5.63
CA PHE A 87 8.03 -3.43 4.46
C PHE A 87 7.54 -4.10 3.16
N ASP A 88 7.87 -5.38 2.95
CA ASP A 88 7.41 -6.15 1.78
C ASP A 88 5.87 -6.21 1.72
N LEU A 89 5.22 -6.48 2.85
CA LEU A 89 3.75 -6.52 2.95
C LEU A 89 3.11 -5.18 2.59
N LEU A 90 3.66 -4.05 3.10
CA LEU A 90 3.13 -2.72 2.81
C LEU A 90 3.28 -2.36 1.34
N VAL A 91 4.45 -2.62 0.75
CA VAL A 91 4.74 -2.36 -0.66
C VAL A 91 3.77 -3.14 -1.54
N ARG A 92 3.60 -4.45 -1.28
CA ARG A 92 2.66 -5.28 -2.04
C ARG A 92 1.23 -4.79 -1.94
N ALA A 93 0.77 -4.48 -0.73
CA ALA A 93 -0.58 -3.97 -0.52
C ALA A 93 -0.81 -2.63 -1.25
N TYR A 94 0.15 -1.71 -1.17
CA TYR A 94 0.10 -0.43 -1.87
C TYR A 94 0.03 -0.60 -3.38
N PHE A 95 0.89 -1.43 -3.96
CA PHE A 95 0.93 -1.65 -5.40
C PHE A 95 -0.26 -2.49 -5.90
N GLN A 96 -0.84 -3.36 -5.08
CA GLN A 96 -2.09 -4.05 -5.42
C GLN A 96 -3.27 -3.06 -5.51
N ILE A 97 -3.35 -2.10 -4.58
CA ILE A 97 -4.37 -1.04 -4.62
C ILE A 97 -4.14 -0.17 -5.86
N LEU A 98 -2.88 0.18 -6.16
CA LEU A 98 -2.52 0.93 -7.37
C LEU A 98 -2.91 0.20 -8.66
N GLU A 99 -2.57 -1.09 -8.76
CA GLU A 99 -2.92 -1.92 -9.92
C GLU A 99 -4.43 -1.97 -10.12
N ASN A 100 -5.19 -2.21 -9.04
CA ASN A 100 -6.64 -2.19 -9.08
C ASN A 100 -7.17 -0.83 -9.55
N ALA A 101 -6.63 0.28 -9.02
CA ALA A 101 -7.02 1.62 -9.42
C ALA A 101 -6.75 1.90 -10.91
N ILE A 102 -5.62 1.43 -11.46
CA ILE A 102 -5.27 1.56 -12.88
C ILE A 102 -6.21 0.71 -13.75
N LEU A 103 -6.49 -0.53 -13.34
CA LEU A 103 -7.37 -1.44 -14.06
C LEU A 103 -8.82 -0.94 -14.11
N THR A 104 -9.31 -0.36 -13.00
CA THR A 104 -10.64 0.25 -12.92
C THR A 104 -10.74 1.56 -13.71
N ASN A 105 -9.64 2.32 -13.82
CA ASN A 105 -9.56 3.55 -14.63
C ASN A 105 -9.32 3.30 -16.13
N LYS A 106 -9.39 2.05 -16.63
CA LYS A 106 -9.45 1.84 -18.09
C LYS A 106 -10.75 2.45 -18.63
N PRO A 107 -10.69 3.35 -19.65
CA PRO A 107 -11.91 3.79 -20.31
C PRO A 107 -12.59 2.54 -20.88
N LEU A 108 -13.87 2.37 -20.54
CA LEU A 108 -14.76 1.46 -21.25
C LEU A 108 -14.62 1.83 -22.74
N LYS A 109 -14.02 0.92 -23.52
CA LYS A 109 -14.08 1.03 -24.98
C LYS A 109 -15.56 1.02 -25.35
N HIS A 110 -16.07 2.17 -25.79
CA HIS A 110 -17.26 2.23 -26.63
C HIS A 110 -16.94 1.68 -28.01
#